data_AF-A0A6G3XQK1-F1
#
_entry.id   AF-A0A6G3XQK1-F1
#
_cell.length_a   1.000
_cell.length_b   1.000
_cell.length_c   1.000
_cell.angle_alpha   90.00
_cell.angle_beta   90.00
_cell.angle_gamma   90.00
#
_symmetry.space_group_name_H-M   'P 1'
#
loop_
_entity.id
_entity.type
_entity.pdbx_description
1 polymer ?
#
loop_
_entity_poly.entity_id
_entity_poly.type
_entity_poly.pdbx_seq_one_letter_code
_entity_poly.pdbx_strand_id
1 'polypeptide(L)'
;VWGDVELAWRLRGDDGREPAPWLAVTGTNGKTTTVRMLASILEAAGLRTAAVGNIGVSLLDAVLGEREYDVLAVELSSYQLHWAP
;
A
#
# COMPACT_ATOMS: atom_id res chain seq x y z
N VAL A 1 -18.21 10.02 3.85
CA VAL A 1 -17.98 8.59 3.57
C VAL A 1 -16.52 8.44 3.21
N TRP A 2 -15.76 7.58 3.89
CA TRP A 2 -14.35 7.32 3.57
C TRP A 2 -14.24 6.15 2.58
N GLY A 3 -13.26 6.22 1.68
CA GLY A 3 -12.86 5.07 0.87
C GLY A 3 -11.84 4.19 1.60
N ASP A 4 -11.62 2.97 1.09
CA ASP A 4 -10.72 1.98 1.70
C ASP A 4 -9.30 2.51 1.91
N VAL A 5 -8.81 3.38 1.01
CA VAL A 5 -7.48 4.00 1.12
C VAL A 5 -7.40 4.91 2.34
N GLU A 6 -8.39 5.78 2.55
CA GLU A 6 -8.42 6.69 3.70
C GLU A 6 -8.62 5.92 5.02
N LEU A 7 -9.45 4.87 4.99
CA LEU A 7 -9.62 4.00 6.15
C LEU A 7 -8.31 3.28 6.51
N ALA A 8 -7.65 2.65 5.55
CA ALA A 8 -6.37 1.97 5.77
C ALA A 8 -5.28 2.95 6.20
N TRP A 9 -5.26 4.15 5.63
CA TRP A 9 -4.37 5.21 6.07
C TRP A 9 -4.62 5.53 7.53
N ARG A 10 -5.84 5.74 7.99
CA ARG A 10 -6.11 6.08 9.40
C ARG A 10 -5.81 4.96 10.39
N LEU A 11 -6.00 3.70 9.99
CA LEU A 11 -5.82 2.54 10.85
C LEU A 11 -4.36 2.05 10.94
N ARG A 12 -3.46 2.58 10.11
CA ARG A 12 -2.06 2.20 10.16
C ARG A 12 -1.46 2.57 11.54
N GLY A 13 -0.85 1.60 12.21
CA GLY A 13 -0.25 1.81 13.54
C GLY A 13 -1.25 1.86 14.71
N ASP A 14 -2.50 1.43 14.51
CA ASP A 14 -3.49 1.29 15.60
C ASP A 14 -3.04 0.27 16.67
N ASP A 15 -2.10 -0.61 16.31
CA ASP A 15 -1.42 -1.56 17.21
C ASP A 15 -0.26 -0.94 18.01
N GLY A 16 -0.03 0.37 17.90
CA GLY A 16 1.01 1.11 18.61
C GLY A 16 2.40 1.07 17.95
N ARG A 17 2.53 0.48 16.76
CA ARG A 17 3.79 0.44 16.00
C ARG A 17 3.92 1.62 15.05
N GLU A 18 5.16 1.95 14.67
CA GLU A 18 5.38 2.93 13.61
C GLU A 18 4.88 2.37 12.27
N PRO A 19 3.97 3.07 11.57
CA PRO A 19 3.43 2.58 10.32
C PRO A 19 4.49 2.44 9.24
N ALA A 20 4.46 1.34 8.49
CA ALA A 20 5.31 1.17 7.32
C ALA A 20 5.09 2.33 6.32
N PRO A 21 6.15 2.95 5.79
CA PRO A 21 6.02 3.97 4.76
C PRO A 21 5.39 3.40 3.48
N TRP A 22 4.58 4.22 2.80
CA TRP A 22 3.93 3.85 1.54
C TRP A 22 4.64 4.52 0.37
N LEU A 23 5.07 3.72 -0.60
CA LEU A 23 5.52 4.18 -1.91
C LEU A 23 4.38 4.00 -2.91
N ALA A 24 3.59 5.06 -3.09
CA ALA A 24 2.36 5.02 -3.87
C ALA A 24 2.60 5.31 -5.36
N VAL A 25 1.98 4.52 -6.22
CA VAL A 25 1.99 4.69 -7.69
C VAL A 25 0.55 4.86 -8.18
N THR A 26 0.33 5.93 -8.94
CA THR A 26 -0.94 6.20 -9.62
C THR A 26 -0.72 6.53 -11.09
N GLY A 27 -1.81 6.70 -11.84
CA GLY A 27 -1.80 6.98 -13.27
C GLY A 27 -2.85 6.19 -14.04
N THR A 28 -3.05 6.53 -15.31
CA THR A 28 -4.06 5.87 -16.15
C THR A 28 -3.67 4.42 -16.46
N ASN A 29 -2.42 4.20 -16.85
CA ASN A 29 -1.91 2.90 -17.30
C ASN A 29 -0.58 2.55 -16.63
N GLY A 30 -0.23 1.26 -16.63
CA GLY A 30 1.08 0.77 -16.15
C GLY A 30 1.23 0.65 -14.63
N LYS A 31 0.28 1.14 -13.82
CA LYS A 31 0.31 1.08 -12.35
C LYS A 31 0.70 -0.29 -11.81
N THR A 32 -0.05 -1.33 -12.18
CA THR A 32 0.18 -2.70 -11.69
C THR A 32 1.57 -3.22 -12.00
N THR A 33 2.05 -3.01 -13.23
CA THR A 33 3.41 -3.42 -13.60
C THR A 33 4.44 -2.65 -12.79
N THR A 34 4.27 -1.33 -12.65
CA THR A 34 5.18 -0.47 -11.88
C THR A 34 5.22 -0.84 -10.41
N VAL A 35 4.08 -1.10 -9.77
CA VAL A 35 4.02 -1.48 -8.35
C VAL A 35 4.63 -2.86 -8.12
N ARG A 36 4.43 -3.80 -9.03
CA ARG A 36 5.09 -5.12 -8.96
C ARG A 36 6.61 -5.01 -9.12
N MET A 37 7.08 -4.22 -10.09
CA MET A 37 8.52 -3.95 -10.25
C MET A 37 9.11 -3.29 -9.00
N LEU A 38 8.40 -2.31 -8.44
CA LEU A 38 8.79 -1.65 -7.20
C LEU A 38 8.90 -2.65 -6.04
N ALA A 39 7.90 -3.51 -5.82
CA ALA A 39 7.96 -4.55 -4.81
C ALA A 39 9.17 -5.48 -5.00
N SER A 40 9.42 -5.95 -6.24
CA SER A 40 10.59 -6.79 -6.53
C SER A 40 11.93 -6.09 -6.27
N ILE A 41 12.04 -4.78 -6.52
CA ILE A 41 13.25 -4.00 -6.21
C ILE A 41 13.45 -3.92 -4.69
N LEU A 42 12.40 -3.66 -3.91
CA LEU A 42 12.46 -3.55 -2.46
C LEU A 42 12.79 -4.91 -1.82
N GLU A 43 12.20 -6.00 -2.32
CA GLU A 43 12.53 -7.38 -1.91
C GLU A 43 14.00 -7.70 -2.21
N ALA A 44 14.49 -7.35 -3.40
CA ALA A 44 15.89 -7.53 -3.78
C ALA A 44 16.85 -6.70 -2.91
N ALA A 45 16.38 -5.57 -2.34
CA ALA A 45 17.10 -4.77 -1.36
C ALA A 45 17.05 -5.35 0.07
N GLY A 46 16.39 -6.49 0.28
CA GLY A 46 16.26 -7.15 1.57
C GLY A 46 15.16 -6.57 2.47
N LEU A 47 14.28 -5.71 1.95
CA LEU A 47 13.17 -5.12 2.71
C LEU A 47 11.96 -6.05 2.70
N ARG A 48 11.29 -6.17 3.85
CA ARG A 48 9.98 -6.80 3.96
C ARG A 48 8.95 -5.88 3.30
N THR A 49 8.45 -6.27 2.14
CA THR A 49 7.46 -5.46 1.39
C THR A 49 6.32 -6.32 0.83
N ALA A 50 5.33 -5.65 0.26
CA ALA A 50 4.30 -6.23 -0.57
C ALA A 50 3.80 -5.19 -1.59
N ALA A 51 3.39 -5.67 -2.76
CA ALA A 51 2.53 -4.92 -3.65
C ALA A 51 1.08 -4.97 -3.11
N VAL A 52 0.52 -3.82 -2.77
CA VAL A 52 -0.79 -3.68 -2.13
C VAL A 52 -1.67 -2.69 -2.87
N GLY A 53 -2.99 -2.72 -2.61
CA GLY A 53 -3.98 -1.87 -3.27
C GLY A 53 -4.92 -2.68 -4.15
N ASN A 54 -5.16 -2.24 -5.38
CA ASN A 54 -6.04 -2.96 -6.32
C ASN A 54 -5.43 -4.25 -6.89
N ILE A 55 -4.31 -4.72 -6.31
CA ILE A 55 -3.54 -5.88 -6.73
C ILE A 55 -2.99 -6.62 -5.52
N GLY A 56 -3.01 -7.95 -5.56
CA GLY A 56 -2.37 -8.77 -4.53
C GLY A 56 -3.07 -8.69 -3.18
N VAL A 57 -2.38 -8.18 -2.16
CA VAL A 57 -2.87 -8.07 -0.78
C VAL A 57 -3.69 -6.78 -0.64
N SER A 58 -4.87 -6.90 0.00
CA SER A 58 -5.71 -5.73 0.30
C SER A 58 -4.97 -4.73 1.20
N LEU A 59 -5.23 -3.44 1.02
CA LEU A 59 -4.67 -2.39 1.87
C LEU A 59 -5.00 -2.61 3.36
N LEU A 60 -6.22 -3.06 3.66
CA LEU A 60 -6.63 -3.32 5.04
C LEU A 60 -5.88 -4.53 5.64
N ASP A 61 -5.72 -5.60 4.87
CA ASP A 61 -4.97 -6.78 5.33
C ASP A 61 -3.49 -6.44 5.57
N ALA A 62 -2.92 -5.55 4.76
CA ALA A 62 -1.54 -5.12 4.91
C ALA A 62 -1.29 -4.24 6.14
N VAL A 63 -2.27 -3.43 6.56
CA VAL A 63 -2.13 -2.53 7.73
C VAL A 63 -2.65 -3.11 9.03
N LEU A 64 -3.63 -4.02 8.99
CA LEU A 64 -4.22 -4.67 10.17
C LEU A 64 -3.65 -6.06 10.43
N GLY A 65 -2.93 -6.64 9.46
CA GLY A 65 -2.36 -7.96 9.57
C GLY A 65 -1.20 -8.03 10.56
N GLU A 66 -0.92 -9.24 11.05
CA GLU A 66 0.20 -9.48 11.97
C GLU A 66 1.58 -9.34 11.29
N ARG A 67 1.62 -9.39 9.96
CA ARG A 67 2.86 -9.30 9.18
C ARG A 67 3.36 -7.86 9.16
N GLU A 68 4.57 -7.69 9.68
CA GLU A 68 5.28 -6.43 9.61
C GLU A 68 5.94 -6.21 8.24
N TYR A 69 5.89 -4.96 7.78
CA TYR A 69 6.51 -4.49 6.55
C TYR A 69 7.46 -3.33 6.86
N ASP A 70 8.62 -3.31 6.22
CA ASP A 70 9.55 -2.19 6.29
C ASP A 70 9.12 -1.06 5.35
N VAL A 71 8.37 -1.38 4.27
CA VAL A 71 7.83 -0.46 3.28
C VAL A 71 6.75 -1.15 2.45
N LEU A 72 5.73 -0.42 2.01
CA LEU A 72 4.67 -0.94 1.13
C LEU A 72 4.73 -0.28 -0.25
N ALA A 73 4.63 -1.09 -1.31
CA ALA A 73 4.46 -0.62 -2.68
C ALA A 73 2.97 -0.56 -2.99
N VAL A 74 2.39 0.64 -3.12
CA VAL A 74 0.93 0.83 -3.12
C VAL A 74 0.42 1.24 -4.50
N GLU A 75 -0.46 0.45 -5.08
CA GLU A 75 -1.23 0.85 -6.27
C GLU A 75 -2.46 1.68 -5.87
N LEU A 76 -2.54 2.92 -6.35
CA LEU A 76 -3.70 3.80 -6.15
C LEU A 76 -4.31 4.22 -7.48
N SER A 77 -5.63 4.07 -7.62
CA SER A 77 -6.40 4.65 -8.72
C SER A 77 -6.86 6.08 -8.42
N SER A 78 -7.09 6.88 -9.46
CA SER A 78 -7.65 8.23 -9.32
C SER A 78 -9.03 8.23 -8.66
N TYR A 79 -9.85 7.20 -8.90
CA TYR A 79 -11.14 7.02 -8.23
C TYR A 79 -11.01 6.83 -6.73
N GLN A 80 -10.01 6.05 -6.28
CA GLN A 80 -9.76 5.85 -4.85
C GLN A 80 -9.25 7.14 -4.19
N LEU A 81 -8.36 7.87 -4.88
CA LEU A 81 -7.84 9.15 -4.40
C LEU A 81 -8.91 10.24 -4.31
N HIS A 82 -9.94 10.22 -5.16
CA HIS A 82 -11.04 11.18 -5.11
C HIS A 82 -11.76 11.19 -3.74
N TRP A 83 -11.74 10.06 -3.03
CA TRP A 83 -12.38 9.89 -1.72
C TRP A 83 -11.40 9.86 -0.54
N ALA A 84 -10.12 10.24 -0.77
CA ALA A 84 -9.07 10.33 0.24
C ALA A 84 -8.67 11.82 0.42
N PRO A 85 -9.28 12.55 1.38
CA PRO A 85 -9.07 13.97 1.60
C PRO A 85 -7.72 14.33 2.24
#